data_AF-A0A5E4K9M9-F1
#
_entry.id   AF-A0A5E4K9M9-F1
#
_cell.length_a   1.000
_cell.length_b   1.000
_cell.length_c   1.000
_cell.angle_alpha   90.00
_cell.angle_beta   90.00
_cell.angle_gamma   90.00
#
_symmetry.space_group_name_H-M   'P 1'
#
loop_
_entity.id
_entity.type
_entity.pdbx_description
1 polymer ?
#
loop_
_entity_poly.entity_id
_entity_poly.type
_entity_poly.pdbx_seq_one_letter_code
_entity_poly.pdbx_strand_id
1 'polypeptide(L)'
;MAKIEVLERFSKSTDGFTVKEYVGDIEVSLSAPYYRQNAYKRIEKRFKRYWHQYLLTRQKEDKTYRYYLTEKGKKRLEYLQKIETEVIE
;
A
#
# COMPACT_ATOMS: atom_id res chain seq x y z
N MET A 1 12.29 -4.48 -5.51
CA MET A 1 11.94 -5.02 -4.16
C MET A 1 11.00 -4.10 -3.34
N ALA A 2 11.38 -3.36 -2.28
CA ALA A 2 10.39 -2.76 -1.32
C ALA A 2 9.46 -1.59 -1.79
N LYS A 3 9.44 -1.23 -3.08
CA LYS A 3 8.58 -0.14 -3.62
C LYS A 3 7.29 -0.65 -4.29
N ILE A 4 7.28 -1.88 -4.78
CA ILE A 4 6.18 -2.49 -5.56
C ILE A 4 5.13 -3.12 -4.64
N GLU A 5 5.57 -3.70 -3.52
CA GLU A 5 4.76 -4.50 -2.58
C GLU A 5 3.42 -3.87 -2.18
N VAL A 6 3.36 -2.55 -1.96
CA VAL A 6 2.11 -1.87 -1.61
C VAL A 6 1.12 -1.87 -2.77
N LEU A 7 1.54 -1.42 -3.96
CA LEU A 7 0.64 -1.34 -5.11
C LEU A 7 0.23 -2.73 -5.58
N GLU A 8 1.14 -3.70 -5.52
CA GLU A 8 0.89 -5.09 -5.86
C GLU A 8 -0.13 -5.73 -4.91
N ARG A 9 -0.08 -5.41 -3.62
CA ARG A 9 -1.09 -5.88 -2.68
C ARG A 9 -2.45 -5.23 -2.92
N PHE A 10 -2.46 -3.93 -3.23
CA PHE A 10 -3.68 -3.23 -3.65
C PHE A 10 -4.27 -3.80 -4.94
N SER A 11 -3.47 -4.28 -5.90
CA SER A 11 -4.00 -4.87 -7.13
C SER A 11 -4.68 -6.22 -6.91
N LYS A 12 -4.40 -6.89 -5.79
CA LYS A 12 -5.01 -8.18 -5.40
C LYS A 12 -6.30 -8.00 -4.57
N SER A 13 -6.67 -6.77 -4.20
CA SER A 13 -7.87 -6.48 -3.41
C SER A 13 -8.88 -5.64 -4.19
N THR A 14 -10.13 -6.09 -4.22
CA THR A 14 -11.27 -5.32 -4.76
C THR A 14 -11.82 -4.31 -3.74
N ASP A 15 -11.71 -4.63 -2.45
CA ASP A 15 -12.32 -3.87 -1.37
C ASP A 15 -11.38 -2.82 -0.77
N GLY A 16 -10.18 -2.70 -1.32
CA GLY A 16 -9.17 -1.77 -0.83
C GLY A 16 -8.67 -2.12 0.57
N PHE A 17 -8.01 -1.16 1.21
CA PHE A 17 -7.47 -1.33 2.55
C PHE A 17 -7.54 -0.04 3.37
N THR A 18 -7.91 -0.15 4.64
CA THR A 18 -7.48 0.80 5.66
C THR A 18 -6.00 0.55 6.02
N VAL A 19 -5.34 1.53 6.61
CA VAL A 19 -3.95 1.35 7.10
C VAL A 19 -3.89 0.24 8.15
N LYS A 20 -4.93 0.12 8.99
CA LYS A 20 -5.00 -0.89 10.05
C LYS A 20 -5.09 -2.31 9.48
N GLU A 21 -5.96 -2.54 8.50
CA GLU A 21 -6.08 -3.83 7.81
C GLU A 21 -4.76 -4.16 7.09
N TYR A 22 -4.23 -3.20 6.33
CA TYR A 22 -2.96 -3.41 5.63
C TYR A 22 -1.82 -3.79 6.58
N VAL A 23 -1.70 -3.14 7.74
CA VAL A 23 -0.65 -3.45 8.73
C VAL A 23 -0.96 -4.73 9.51
N GLY A 24 -2.23 -5.00 9.81
CA GLY A 24 -2.69 -6.18 10.55
C GLY A 24 -2.49 -7.48 9.76
N ASP A 25 -2.73 -7.42 8.45
CA ASP A 25 -2.56 -8.55 7.54
C ASP A 25 -1.09 -8.79 7.16
N ILE A 26 -0.19 -7.84 7.42
CA ILE A 26 1.25 -8.14 7.40
C ILE A 26 1.52 -8.83 8.74
N GLU A 27 1.32 -10.15 8.76
CA GLU A 27 1.74 -11.02 9.86
C GLU A 27 3.24 -10.82 10.11
N VAL A 28 3.56 -9.85 10.96
CA VAL A 28 4.87 -9.77 11.59
C VAL A 28 4.57 -9.87 13.05
N SER A 29 4.83 -11.04 13.63
CA SER A 29 5.92 -11.33 14.59
C SER A 29 6.58 -10.13 15.31
N LEU A 30 5.87 -9.02 15.49
CA LEU A 30 6.27 -7.87 16.28
C LEU A 30 5.57 -8.07 17.62
N SER A 31 6.12 -8.98 18.41
CA SER A 31 5.76 -9.20 19.82
C SER A 31 5.86 -7.93 20.68
N ALA A 32 6.34 -6.81 20.13
CA ALA A 32 6.44 -5.51 20.78
C ALA A 32 5.49 -4.46 20.14
N PRO A 33 4.49 -3.95 20.89
CA PRO A 33 3.55 -2.90 20.46
C PRO A 33 4.19 -1.65 19.83
N TYR A 34 5.43 -1.34 20.23
CA TYR A 34 6.22 -0.23 19.72
C TYR A 34 6.50 -0.33 18.20
N TYR A 35 6.84 -1.52 17.72
CA TYR A 35 7.14 -1.72 16.30
C TYR A 35 5.88 -1.65 15.44
N ARG A 36 4.74 -2.09 15.98
CA ARG A 36 3.43 -1.97 15.32
C ARG A 36 3.03 -0.51 15.12
N GLN A 37 3.24 0.36 16.10
CA GLN A 37 2.95 1.81 15.95
C GLN A 37 3.87 2.47 14.90
N ASN A 38 5.15 2.13 14.88
CA ASN A 38 6.10 2.67 13.91
C ASN A 38 5.80 2.17 12.49
N ALA A 39 5.42 0.90 12.33
CA ALA A 39 4.95 0.34 11.06
C ALA A 39 3.70 1.06 10.57
N TYR A 40 2.71 1.28 11.44
CA TYR A 40 1.49 2.01 11.12
C TYR A 40 1.78 3.41 10.57
N LYS A 41 2.61 4.21 11.25
CA LYS A 41 2.97 5.55 10.79
C LYS A 41 3.70 5.55 9.45
N ARG A 42 4.59 4.57 9.22
CA ARG A 42 5.33 4.44 7.95
C ARG A 42 4.39 4.08 6.79
N ILE A 43 3.47 3.14 7.00
CA ILE A 43 2.48 2.75 5.98
C ILE A 43 1.51 3.88 5.72
N GLU A 44 1.00 4.55 6.76
CA GLU A 44 0.10 5.69 6.62
C GLU A 44 0.74 6.81 5.77
N LYS A 45 2.01 7.16 6.05
CA LYS A 45 2.76 8.16 5.26
C LYS A 45 2.88 7.73 3.80
N ARG A 46 3.04 6.43 3.55
CA ARG A 46 3.15 5.87 2.19
C ARG A 46 1.82 5.93 1.43
N PHE A 47 0.72 5.59 2.09
CA PHE A 47 -0.62 5.70 1.53
C PHE A 47 -0.95 7.15 1.19
N LYS A 48 -0.67 8.09 2.09
CA LYS A 48 -0.83 9.53 1.84
C LYS A 48 -0.01 9.98 0.64
N ARG A 49 1.25 9.53 0.51
CA ARG A 49 2.10 9.85 -0.65
C ARG A 49 1.49 9.33 -1.96
N TYR A 50 1.02 8.08 -1.98
CA TYR A 50 0.40 7.50 -3.17
C TYR A 50 -0.94 8.12 -3.51
N TRP A 51 -1.71 8.55 -2.52
CA TRP A 51 -2.91 9.34 -2.73
C TRP A 51 -2.60 10.71 -3.35
N HIS A 52 -1.62 11.45 -2.83
CA HIS A 52 -1.19 12.72 -3.44
C HIS A 52 -0.63 12.57 -4.87
N GLN A 53 -0.13 11.37 -5.22
CA GLN A 53 0.33 11.05 -6.58
C GLN A 53 -0.80 10.53 -7.50
N TYR A 54 -2.03 10.45 -7.00
CA TYR A 54 -3.20 9.86 -7.67
C TYR A 54 -3.00 8.38 -8.05
N LEU A 55 -2.19 7.65 -7.29
CA LEU A 55 -2.02 6.20 -7.45
C LEU A 55 -3.07 5.44 -6.64
N LEU A 56 -3.44 6.01 -5.48
CA LEU A 56 -4.56 5.54 -4.67
C LEU A 56 -5.66 6.61 -4.63
N THR A 57 -6.90 6.20 -4.55
CA THR A 57 -8.01 7.04 -4.08
C THR A 57 -8.35 6.66 -2.64
N ARG A 58 -9.10 7.51 -1.93
CA ARG A 58 -9.55 7.20 -0.58
C ARG A 58 -11.01 7.56 -0.37
N GLN A 59 -11.72 6.73 0.36
CA GLN A 59 -13.06 6.97 0.87
C GLN A 59 -12.98 7.13 2.39
N LYS A 60 -13.73 8.08 2.94
CA LYS A 60 -13.84 8.25 4.39
C LYS A 60 -14.81 7.21 4.94
N GLU A 61 -14.38 6.48 5.97
CA GLU A 61 -15.21 5.55 6.74
C GLU A 61 -15.12 5.94 8.21
N ASP A 62 -16.18 6.50 8.78
CA ASP A 62 -16.22 7.02 10.16
C ASP A 62 -14.99 7.88 10.53
N LYS A 63 -14.04 7.26 11.26
CA LYS A 63 -12.81 7.85 11.80
C LYS A 63 -11.55 7.42 11.05
N THR A 64 -11.69 6.72 9.93
CA THR A 64 -10.59 6.20 9.11
C THR A 64 -10.79 6.52 7.63
N TYR A 65 -9.80 6.15 6.83
CA TYR A 65 -9.85 6.18 5.37
C TYR A 65 -9.56 4.79 4.84
N ARG A 66 -10.42 4.33 3.94
CA ARG A 66 -10.18 3.17 3.09
C ARG A 66 -9.60 3.63 1.78
N TYR A 67 -8.51 3.02 1.37
CA TYR A 67 -7.79 3.36 0.16
C TYR A 67 -8.06 2.32 -0.92
N TYR A 68 -8.04 2.74 -2.19
CA TYR A 68 -8.27 1.86 -3.33
C TYR A 68 -7.27 2.16 -4.43
N LEU A 69 -6.90 1.13 -5.20
CA LEU A 69 -6.06 1.29 -6.36
C LEU A 69 -6.79 2.03 -7.47
N THR A 70 -6.16 3.05 -8.03
CA THR A 70 -6.68 3.74 -9.22
C THR A 70 -6.16 3.09 -10.50
N GLU A 71 -6.79 3.39 -11.64
CA GLU A 71 -6.25 3.01 -12.96
C GLU A 71 -4.83 3.53 -13.21
N LYS A 72 -4.52 4.75 -12.74
CA LYS A 72 -3.15 5.29 -12.80
C LYS A 72 -2.19 4.48 -11.93
N GLY A 73 -2.65 4.04 -10.76
CA GLY A 73 -1.94 3.13 -9.88
C GLY A 73 -1.62 1.80 -10.54
N LYS A 74 -2.59 1.19 -11.24
CA LYS A 74 -2.42 -0.05 -12.02
C LYS A 74 -1.35 0.12 -13.10
N LYS A 75 -1.47 1.15 -13.95
CA LYS A 75 -0.46 1.44 -14.99
C LYS A 75 0.94 1.68 -14.41
N ARG A 76 1.03 2.32 -13.25
CA ARG A 76 2.31 2.53 -12.56
C ARG A 76 2.89 1.22 -12.05
N LEU A 77 2.07 0.31 -11.53
CA LEU A 77 2.49 -1.02 -11.11
C LEU A 77 3.04 -1.81 -12.30
N GLU A 78 2.30 -1.86 -13.42
CA GLU A 78 2.75 -2.53 -14.65
C GLU A 78 4.10 -2.01 -15.14
N TYR A 79 4.28 -0.69 -15.16
CA TYR A 79 5.56 -0.07 -15.53
C TYR A 79 6.71 -0.48 -14.60
N LEU A 80 6.46 -0.52 -13.29
CA LEU A 80 7.47 -0.93 -12.32
C LEU A 80 7.81 -2.42 -12.43
N GLN A 81 6.83 -3.27 -12.74
CA GLN A 81 7.03 -4.70 -12.98
C GLN A 81 7.90 -4.94 -14.22
N LYS A 82 7.63 -4.23 -15.32
CA LYS A 82 8.46 -4.31 -16.54
C LYS A 82 9.92 -3.95 -16.28
N ILE A 83 10.17 -2.86 -15.54
CA ILE A 83 11.54 -2.49 -15.15
C ILE A 83 12.18 -3.58 -14.29
N GLU A 84 11.44 -4.17 -13.35
CA GLU A 84 12.01 -5.23 -12.50
C GLU A 84 12.38 -6.47 -13.31
N THR A 85 11.61 -6.81 -14.35
CA THR A 85 11.96 -7.89 -15.29
C THR A 85 13.20 -7.55 -16.13
N GLU A 86 13.27 -6.34 -16.72
CA GLU A 86 14.38 -5.90 -17.57
C GLU A 86 15.72 -5.69 -16.82
N VAL A 87 15.70 -5.52 -15.49
CA VAL A 87 16.91 -5.34 -14.67
C VAL A 87 17.45 -6.68 -14.14
N ILE A 88 16.65 -7.75 -14.21
CA ILE A 88 17.03 -9.09 -13.76
C ILE A 88 17.56 -9.96 -14.92
N GLU A 89 17.21 -9.62 -16.17
CA GLU A 89 17.81 -10.16 -17.39
C GLU A 89 19.16 -9.49 -17.72
#